data_AF-A0A0P1E8S4-F1
#
_entry.id   AF-A0A0P1E8S4-F1
#
_cell.length_a   1.000
_cell.length_b   1.000
_cell.length_c   1.000
_cell.angle_alpha   90.00
_cell.angle_beta   90.00
_cell.angle_gamma   90.00
#
_symmetry.space_group_name_H-M   'P 1'
#
loop_
_entity.id
_entity.type
_entity.pdbx_description
1 polymer ?
#
loop_
_entity_poly.entity_id
_entity_poly.type
_entity_poly.pdbx_seq_one_letter_code
_entity_poly.pdbx_strand_id
1 'polypeptide(L)'
;MLFTFPPEALSCNWVNQKVTEALNAGMDAIDVGQAPPAWPGILPADKRDVLRRRTGLRPKLIAFWDRYTDLLPADRTCLRDAIARQTNVPIVYSDVSLPCPCLDDIPAEMQGAVKALSEYLFGQLGEIKEDGKALRDIQFETCQNHGVRICPYCGLDYFQPVGTKRNALDHLMPISKYPFVSADFKNLPPTCHSCNSLYKLDQDILFDDAGARRSCSDPYAGPVYRVNLNGSVFGEGNEVQGFILPKWQIGFDGPTAQQAETWDAVYNIKSRLVSNLDADLLSWVKHFALWFVKEVGAGKSPEEVAEALPRYIENVIQDNFEDRAFLKAEAFRFLNRSCVDPINGSEIKEWLWGFVEYAV
;
A
#
# COMPACT_ATOMS: atom_id res chain seq x y z
N MET A 1 -2.24 -5.40 -4.03
CA MET A 1 -3.19 -4.49 -3.34
C MET A 1 -4.61 -4.70 -3.86
N LEU A 2 -5.64 -4.18 -3.19
CA LEU A 2 -7.04 -4.43 -3.54
C LEU A 2 -7.52 -3.57 -4.72
N PHE A 3 -7.01 -2.35 -4.84
CA PHE A 3 -7.25 -1.43 -5.96
C PHE A 3 -6.10 -0.41 -6.01
N THR A 4 -5.96 0.34 -7.12
CA THR A 4 -4.87 1.32 -7.30
C THR A 4 -5.29 2.74 -6.93
N PHE A 5 -4.30 3.60 -6.73
CA PHE A 5 -4.48 5.04 -6.67
C PHE A 5 -4.64 5.63 -8.08
N PRO A 6 -5.36 6.75 -8.24
CA PRO A 6 -5.47 7.44 -9.52
C PRO A 6 -4.09 7.98 -9.96
N PRO A 7 -3.66 7.78 -11.22
CA PRO A 7 -2.42 8.36 -11.74
C PRO A 7 -2.35 9.90 -11.60
N GLU A 8 -3.49 10.58 -11.58
CA GLU A 8 -3.65 12.03 -11.38
C GLU A 8 -3.05 12.50 -10.05
N ALA A 9 -3.00 11.63 -9.03
CA ALA A 9 -2.35 11.93 -7.75
C ALA A 9 -0.82 12.16 -7.89
N LEU A 10 -0.23 11.78 -9.02
CA LEU A 10 1.17 12.03 -9.35
C LEU A 10 1.41 13.37 -10.07
N SER A 11 0.37 14.18 -10.30
CA SER A 11 0.45 15.45 -11.04
C SER A 11 1.49 16.43 -10.51
N CYS A 12 1.74 16.44 -9.20
CA CYS A 12 2.74 17.28 -8.54
C CYS A 12 4.02 16.51 -8.12
N ASN A 13 4.26 15.33 -8.69
CA ASN A 13 5.41 14.48 -8.38
C ASN A 13 6.67 14.92 -9.15
N TRP A 14 7.30 16.02 -8.74
CA TRP A 14 8.51 16.53 -9.41
C TRP A 14 9.71 16.75 -8.50
N VAL A 15 9.53 16.79 -7.17
CA VAL A 15 10.62 17.19 -6.23
C VAL A 15 11.82 16.24 -6.34
N ASN A 16 11.59 14.93 -6.26
CA ASN A 16 12.67 13.97 -6.34
C ASN A 16 13.42 14.06 -7.67
N GLN A 17 12.67 14.02 -8.78
CA GLN A 17 13.23 14.12 -10.13
C GLN A 17 14.09 15.39 -10.30
N LYS A 18 13.57 16.55 -9.92
CA LYS A 18 14.24 17.84 -10.15
C LYS A 18 15.48 18.02 -9.28
N VAL A 19 15.49 17.46 -8.08
CA VAL A 19 16.70 17.48 -7.24
C VAL A 19 17.72 16.46 -7.73
N THR A 20 17.29 15.28 -8.19
CA THR A 20 18.18 14.30 -8.83
C THR A 20 18.82 14.84 -10.12
N GLU A 21 18.08 15.60 -10.94
CA GLU A 21 18.62 16.32 -12.10
C GLU A 21 19.77 17.27 -11.68
N ALA A 22 19.58 18.07 -10.63
CA ALA A 22 20.64 18.94 -10.11
C ALA A 22 21.83 18.13 -9.56
N LEU A 23 21.55 17.08 -8.78
CA LEU A 23 22.54 16.19 -8.19
C LEU A 23 23.46 15.59 -9.26
N ASN A 24 22.87 15.02 -10.31
CA ASN A 24 23.57 14.43 -11.46
C ASN A 24 24.40 15.48 -12.19
N ALA A 25 23.83 16.66 -12.50
CA ALA A 25 24.58 17.72 -13.17
C ALA A 25 25.83 18.18 -12.40
N GLY A 26 25.77 18.19 -11.07
CA GLY A 26 26.94 18.51 -10.24
C GLY A 26 27.98 17.39 -10.26
N MET A 27 27.55 16.12 -10.18
CA MET A 27 28.46 14.98 -10.33
C MET A 27 29.11 14.94 -11.73
N ASP A 28 28.36 15.28 -12.79
CA ASP A 28 28.85 15.29 -14.17
C ASP A 28 29.97 16.32 -14.35
N ALA A 29 29.83 17.50 -13.74
CA ALA A 29 30.89 18.51 -13.72
C ALA A 29 32.16 18.00 -13.00
N ILE A 30 31.98 17.38 -11.83
CA ILE A 30 33.10 16.85 -11.02
C ILE A 30 33.85 15.74 -11.76
N ASP A 31 33.14 14.89 -12.49
CA ASP A 31 33.76 13.79 -13.25
C ASP A 31 34.63 14.28 -14.41
N VAL A 32 34.35 15.47 -14.96
CA VAL A 32 35.20 16.12 -15.98
C VAL A 32 36.19 17.13 -15.39
N GLY A 33 36.40 17.12 -14.07
CA GLY A 33 37.36 17.99 -13.38
C GLY A 33 36.92 19.45 -13.27
N GLN A 34 35.61 19.72 -13.38
CA GLN A 34 35.03 21.06 -13.24
C GLN A 34 34.27 21.20 -11.91
N ALA A 35 34.16 22.44 -11.42
CA ALA A 35 33.27 22.74 -10.31
C ALA A 35 31.80 22.65 -10.75
N PRO A 36 30.87 22.20 -9.89
CA PRO A 36 29.45 22.27 -10.17
C PRO A 36 29.01 23.69 -10.56
N PRO A 37 28.06 23.84 -11.50
CA PRO A 37 27.49 25.14 -11.86
C PRO A 37 27.08 25.99 -10.65
N ALA A 38 27.31 27.30 -10.73
CA ALA A 38 27.02 28.21 -9.64
C ALA A 38 25.52 28.23 -9.27
N TRP A 39 25.21 28.37 -7.98
CA TRP A 39 23.84 28.53 -7.51
C TRP A 39 23.22 29.87 -7.95
N PRO A 40 21.95 29.92 -8.39
CA PRO A 40 20.97 28.83 -8.53
C PRO A 40 20.97 28.17 -9.93
N GLY A 41 21.98 28.41 -10.77
CA GLY A 41 22.09 27.89 -12.14
C GLY A 41 22.12 26.36 -12.22
N ILE A 42 22.64 25.68 -11.19
CA ILE A 42 22.62 24.21 -11.08
C ILE A 42 21.22 23.59 -10.97
N LEU A 43 20.21 24.39 -10.59
CA LEU A 43 18.84 23.89 -10.46
C LEU A 43 18.12 23.86 -11.83
N PRO A 44 17.24 22.87 -12.07
CA PRO A 44 16.42 22.81 -13.28
C PRO A 44 15.61 24.08 -13.49
N ALA A 45 15.60 24.59 -14.73
CA ALA A 45 15.07 25.92 -15.04
C ALA A 45 13.59 26.08 -14.66
N ASP A 46 12.78 25.04 -14.87
CA ASP A 46 11.33 25.03 -14.67
C ASP A 46 10.91 25.08 -13.18
N LYS A 47 11.77 24.61 -12.27
CA LYS A 47 11.52 24.63 -10.81
C LYS A 47 12.56 25.41 -10.00
N ARG A 48 13.49 26.11 -10.67
CA ARG A 48 14.60 26.87 -10.06
C ARG A 48 14.11 27.87 -9.03
N ASP A 49 13.06 28.62 -9.33
CA ASP A 49 12.54 29.65 -8.42
C ASP A 49 11.96 29.10 -7.14
N VAL A 50 11.36 27.91 -7.20
CA VAL A 50 10.83 27.20 -6.02
C VAL A 50 11.98 26.63 -5.21
N LEU A 51 12.87 25.87 -5.85
CA LEU A 51 13.98 25.18 -5.20
C LEU A 51 15.01 26.15 -4.61
N ARG A 52 15.29 27.29 -5.27
CA ARG A 52 16.29 28.24 -4.74
C ARG A 52 15.90 28.87 -3.41
N ARG A 53 14.60 28.90 -3.10
CA ARG A 53 14.05 29.42 -1.83
C ARG A 53 14.11 28.38 -0.70
N ARG A 54 14.49 27.15 -1.01
CA ARG A 54 14.66 26.06 -0.03
C ARG A 54 16.06 26.18 0.56
N THR A 55 16.20 26.99 1.61
CA THR A 55 17.51 27.38 2.19
C THR A 55 18.34 26.19 2.66
N GLY A 56 17.70 25.10 3.09
CA GLY A 56 18.38 23.86 3.46
C GLY A 56 18.86 23.01 2.28
N LEU A 57 18.36 23.23 1.07
CA LEU A 57 18.71 22.41 -0.10
C LEU A 57 20.16 22.64 -0.54
N ARG A 58 20.55 23.92 -0.72
CA ARG A 58 21.89 24.30 -1.18
C ARG A 58 23.02 23.68 -0.34
N PRO A 59 23.07 23.84 1.00
CA PRO A 59 24.16 23.28 1.79
C PRO A 59 24.20 21.74 1.75
N LYS A 60 23.06 21.07 1.59
CA LYS A 60 23.00 19.59 1.48
C LYS A 60 23.55 19.08 0.16
N LEU A 61 23.24 19.77 -0.95
CA LEU A 61 23.82 19.44 -2.25
C LEU A 61 25.33 19.71 -2.29
N ILE A 62 25.79 20.84 -1.73
CA ILE A 62 27.22 21.13 -1.59
C ILE A 62 27.91 20.04 -0.78
N ALA A 63 27.38 19.70 0.41
CA ALA A 63 27.95 18.66 1.24
C ALA A 63 28.01 17.29 0.55
N PHE A 64 27.01 16.95 -0.28
CA PHE A 64 27.04 15.75 -1.10
C PHE A 64 28.16 15.81 -2.14
N TRP A 65 28.28 16.90 -2.90
CA TRP A 65 29.28 17.04 -3.97
C TRP A 65 30.70 17.14 -3.46
N ASP A 66 30.92 17.78 -2.31
CA ASP A 66 32.23 17.83 -1.67
C ASP A 66 32.71 16.40 -1.37
N ARG A 67 31.84 15.55 -0.80
CA ARG A 67 32.16 14.13 -0.55
C ARG A 67 32.34 13.34 -1.84
N TYR A 68 31.48 13.56 -2.82
CA TYR A 68 31.59 12.91 -4.13
C TYR A 68 32.92 13.22 -4.84
N THR A 69 33.44 14.44 -4.66
CA THR A 69 34.72 14.87 -5.24
C THR A 69 35.89 14.04 -4.71
N ASP A 70 35.84 13.65 -3.44
CA ASP A 70 36.90 12.86 -2.78
C ASP A 70 36.83 11.36 -3.10
N LEU A 71 35.75 10.87 -3.71
CA LEU A 71 35.57 9.47 -4.05
C LEU A 71 36.47 9.01 -5.18
N LEU A 72 36.89 7.73 -5.11
CA LEU A 72 37.52 7.03 -6.21
C LEU A 72 36.53 6.82 -7.38
N PRO A 73 37.00 6.70 -8.63
CA PRO A 73 36.12 6.50 -9.79
C PRO A 73 35.16 5.29 -9.68
N ALA A 74 35.60 4.20 -9.04
CA ALA A 74 34.77 3.02 -8.81
C ALA A 74 33.60 3.33 -7.85
N ASP A 75 33.89 4.04 -6.76
CA ASP A 75 32.90 4.45 -5.75
C ASP A 75 31.90 5.46 -6.30
N ARG A 76 32.36 6.38 -7.17
CA ARG A 76 31.49 7.29 -7.92
C ARG A 76 30.52 6.53 -8.83
N THR A 77 31.02 5.50 -9.51
CA THR A 77 30.19 4.61 -10.36
C THR A 77 29.13 3.90 -9.52
N CYS A 78 29.53 3.31 -8.39
CA CYS A 78 28.60 2.66 -7.45
C CYS A 78 27.47 3.61 -6.99
N LEU A 79 27.83 4.83 -6.60
CA LEU A 79 26.85 5.83 -6.14
C LEU A 79 25.87 6.24 -7.24
N ARG A 80 26.37 6.46 -8.47
CA ARG A 80 25.53 6.79 -9.62
C ARG A 80 24.59 5.65 -9.98
N ASP A 81 25.07 4.42 -9.91
CA ASP A 81 24.24 3.22 -10.10
C ASP A 81 23.14 3.16 -9.04
N ALA A 82 23.46 3.39 -7.76
CA ALA A 82 22.46 3.42 -6.68
C ALA A 82 21.38 4.50 -6.94
N ILE A 83 21.77 5.72 -7.34
CA ILE A 83 20.83 6.79 -7.71
C ILE A 83 19.94 6.35 -8.87
N ALA A 84 20.54 5.84 -9.95
CA ALA A 84 19.81 5.43 -11.15
C ALA A 84 18.83 4.29 -10.88
N ARG A 85 19.23 3.28 -10.08
CA ARG A 85 18.38 2.13 -9.75
C ARG A 85 17.24 2.50 -8.81
N GLN A 86 17.52 3.24 -7.74
CA GLN A 86 16.49 3.63 -6.77
C GLN A 86 15.45 4.58 -7.38
N THR A 87 15.85 5.44 -8.30
CA THR A 87 14.94 6.39 -8.98
C THR A 87 14.22 5.80 -10.19
N ASN A 88 14.49 4.54 -10.56
CA ASN A 88 13.83 3.86 -11.68
C ASN A 88 12.44 3.29 -11.30
N VAL A 89 11.62 4.11 -10.64
CA VAL A 89 10.25 3.77 -10.27
C VAL A 89 9.28 4.18 -11.41
N PRO A 90 8.30 3.32 -11.77
CA PRO A 90 7.91 2.09 -11.09
C PRO A 90 8.59 0.82 -11.63
N ILE A 91 9.51 0.91 -12.59
CA ILE A 91 10.11 -0.26 -13.26
C ILE A 91 10.78 -1.21 -12.25
N VAL A 92 11.51 -0.66 -11.28
CA VAL A 92 12.17 -1.43 -10.21
C VAL A 92 11.20 -2.23 -9.34
N TYR A 93 9.88 -1.96 -9.36
CA TYR A 93 8.92 -2.78 -8.62
C TYR A 93 8.67 -4.14 -9.28
N SER A 94 8.72 -4.22 -10.60
CA SER A 94 8.36 -5.43 -11.35
C SER A 94 9.56 -6.15 -11.95
N ASP A 95 10.60 -5.43 -12.35
CA ASP A 95 11.79 -6.03 -12.95
C ASP A 95 12.76 -6.52 -11.87
N VAL A 96 12.70 -7.82 -11.59
CA VAL A 96 13.57 -8.51 -10.62
C VAL A 96 14.99 -8.78 -11.15
N SER A 97 15.25 -8.52 -12.44
CA SER A 97 16.62 -8.60 -12.98
C SER A 97 17.45 -7.36 -12.63
N LEU A 98 16.79 -6.25 -12.29
CA LEU A 98 17.47 -5.02 -11.92
C LEU A 98 17.94 -5.09 -10.47
N PRO A 99 19.25 -4.94 -10.21
CA PRO A 99 19.73 -4.72 -8.85
C PRO A 99 19.24 -3.35 -8.38
N CYS A 100 19.09 -3.20 -7.07
CA CYS A 100 18.77 -1.92 -6.45
C CYS A 100 19.66 -1.76 -5.21
N PRO A 101 20.91 -1.26 -5.38
CA PRO A 101 21.82 -1.04 -4.26
C PRO A 101 21.15 -0.16 -3.20
N CYS A 102 21.22 -0.57 -1.95
CA CYS A 102 20.70 0.16 -0.82
C CYS A 102 21.78 1.10 -0.25
N LEU A 103 21.41 1.84 0.79
CA LEU A 103 22.29 2.78 1.47
C LEU A 103 23.55 2.13 2.09
N ASP A 104 23.47 0.86 2.46
CA ASP A 104 24.61 0.13 3.00
C ASP A 104 25.59 -0.33 1.90
N ASP A 105 25.15 -0.33 0.64
CA ASP A 105 25.96 -0.71 -0.53
C ASP A 105 26.76 0.48 -1.12
N ILE A 106 26.50 1.71 -0.68
CA ILE A 106 27.24 2.91 -1.13
C ILE A 106 28.39 3.25 -0.16
N PRO A 107 29.41 4.03 -0.60
CA PRO A 107 30.55 4.41 0.25
C PRO A 107 30.12 5.04 1.58
N ALA A 108 30.72 4.60 2.69
CA ALA A 108 30.32 4.99 4.05
C ALA A 108 30.38 6.51 4.26
N GLU A 109 31.36 7.17 3.66
CA GLU A 109 31.55 8.62 3.68
C GLU A 109 30.42 9.41 3.00
N MET A 110 29.64 8.76 2.12
CA MET A 110 28.48 9.36 1.45
C MET A 110 27.19 9.22 2.28
N GLN A 111 27.08 8.16 3.08
CA GLN A 111 25.82 7.78 3.74
C GLN A 111 25.22 8.93 4.57
N GLY A 112 26.06 9.67 5.30
CA GLY A 112 25.62 10.82 6.09
C GLY A 112 25.04 11.96 5.25
N ALA A 113 25.70 12.32 4.14
CA ALA A 113 25.23 13.36 3.23
C ALA A 113 23.93 12.94 2.52
N VAL A 114 23.85 11.67 2.11
CA VAL A 114 22.68 11.07 1.47
C VAL A 114 21.47 11.05 2.40
N LYS A 115 21.61 10.58 3.65
CA LYS A 115 20.55 10.60 4.67
C LYS A 115 20.05 12.04 4.91
N ALA A 116 20.98 12.97 5.09
CA ALA A 116 20.64 14.36 5.35
C ALA A 116 19.88 15.02 4.20
N LEU A 117 20.21 14.68 2.94
CA LEU A 117 19.49 15.16 1.77
C LEU A 117 18.11 14.51 1.66
N SER A 118 18.02 13.18 1.79
CA SER A 118 16.77 12.44 1.60
C SER A 118 15.69 12.82 2.61
N GLU A 119 16.03 12.96 3.89
CA GLU A 119 15.13 13.41 4.95
C GLU A 119 14.61 14.83 4.70
N TYR A 120 15.51 15.70 4.22
CA TYR A 120 15.15 17.08 3.89
C TYR A 120 14.17 17.14 2.72
N LEU A 121 14.43 16.37 1.66
CA LEU A 121 13.55 16.30 0.48
C LEU A 121 12.18 15.74 0.82
N PHE A 122 12.13 14.67 1.63
CA PHE A 122 10.88 14.16 2.15
C PHE A 122 10.13 15.31 2.84
N GLY A 123 10.74 15.98 3.82
CA GLY A 123 10.14 17.13 4.51
C GLY A 123 9.61 18.22 3.58
N GLN A 124 10.28 18.51 2.46
CA GLN A 124 9.87 19.54 1.51
C GLN A 124 8.52 19.28 0.84
N LEU A 125 8.06 18.03 0.76
CA LEU A 125 6.75 17.72 0.22
C LEU A 125 5.59 18.32 1.06
N GLY A 126 5.83 18.61 2.35
CA GLY A 126 4.87 19.32 3.21
C GLY A 126 5.01 20.85 3.19
N GLU A 127 6.12 21.36 2.65
CA GLU A 127 6.48 22.79 2.70
C GLU A 127 6.33 23.49 1.36
N ILE A 128 6.61 22.77 0.26
CA ILE A 128 6.44 23.28 -1.09
C ILE A 128 4.95 23.31 -1.41
N LYS A 129 4.49 24.47 -1.89
CA LYS A 129 3.09 24.70 -2.22
C LYS A 129 2.88 24.97 -3.70
N GLU A 130 1.85 24.38 -4.26
CA GLU A 130 1.27 24.71 -5.56
C GLU A 130 -0.18 25.13 -5.31
N ASP A 131 -0.58 26.28 -5.87
CA ASP A 131 -1.90 26.90 -5.64
C ASP A 131 -2.31 26.99 -4.15
N GLY A 132 -1.33 27.31 -3.30
CA GLY A 132 -1.53 27.50 -1.85
C GLY A 132 -1.59 26.21 -1.02
N LYS A 133 -1.55 25.03 -1.63
CA LYS A 133 -1.61 23.72 -0.96
C LYS A 133 -0.27 22.99 -1.00
N ALA A 134 0.08 22.29 0.07
CA ALA A 134 1.31 21.50 0.10
C ALA A 134 1.23 20.30 -0.86
N LEU A 135 2.35 19.88 -1.45
CA LEU A 135 2.35 18.80 -2.44
C LEU A 135 1.71 17.49 -1.93
N ARG A 136 2.02 17.08 -0.68
CA ARG A 136 1.37 15.88 -0.09
C ARG A 136 -0.13 16.04 0.10
N ASP A 137 -0.60 17.26 0.34
CA ASP A 137 -2.02 17.54 0.53
C ASP A 137 -2.73 17.50 -0.82
N ILE A 138 -2.10 18.01 -1.89
CA ILE A 138 -2.58 17.89 -3.28
C ILE A 138 -2.72 16.41 -3.67
N GLN A 139 -1.69 15.59 -3.43
CA GLN A 139 -1.72 14.15 -3.70
C GLN A 139 -2.88 13.47 -2.96
N PHE A 140 -2.99 13.71 -1.64
CA PHE A 140 -4.01 13.09 -0.80
C PHE A 140 -5.43 13.52 -1.18
N GLU A 141 -5.64 14.82 -1.41
CA GLU A 141 -6.91 15.36 -1.88
C GLU A 141 -7.30 14.81 -3.25
N THR A 142 -6.34 14.66 -4.16
CA THR A 142 -6.59 14.05 -5.48
C THR A 142 -7.05 12.61 -5.35
N CYS A 143 -6.42 11.80 -4.49
CA CYS A 143 -6.88 10.43 -4.20
C CYS A 143 -8.33 10.43 -3.69
N GLN A 144 -8.62 11.29 -2.72
CA GLN A 144 -9.95 11.42 -2.10
C GLN A 144 -11.02 11.88 -3.11
N ASN A 145 -10.68 12.79 -4.03
CA ASN A 145 -11.57 13.27 -5.09
C ASN A 145 -11.90 12.19 -6.14
N HIS A 146 -11.04 11.18 -6.28
CA HIS A 146 -11.30 9.99 -7.11
C HIS A 146 -11.93 8.83 -6.32
N GLY A 147 -12.49 9.10 -5.13
CA GLY A 147 -13.24 8.11 -4.36
C GLY A 147 -12.39 7.17 -3.50
N VAL A 148 -11.07 7.39 -3.37
CA VAL A 148 -10.22 6.59 -2.50
C VAL A 148 -10.45 6.96 -1.03
N ARG A 149 -11.46 6.33 -0.41
CA ARG A 149 -11.85 6.58 1.00
C ARG A 149 -11.26 5.57 1.99
N ILE A 150 -10.81 4.42 1.50
CA ILE A 150 -10.27 3.33 2.31
C ILE A 150 -8.86 3.01 1.88
N CYS A 151 -8.08 2.44 2.79
CA CYS A 151 -6.72 2.00 2.52
C CYS A 151 -6.70 0.90 1.44
N PRO A 152 -6.07 1.11 0.26
CA PRO A 152 -6.07 0.12 -0.81
C PRO A 152 -5.23 -1.12 -0.50
N TYR A 153 -4.36 -1.03 0.51
CA TYR A 153 -3.54 -2.15 0.95
C TYR A 153 -4.30 -3.18 1.77
N CYS A 154 -5.22 -2.77 2.64
CA CYS A 154 -5.91 -3.72 3.52
C CYS A 154 -7.42 -3.75 3.31
N GLY A 155 -8.03 -2.67 2.83
CA GLY A 155 -9.48 -2.55 2.77
C GLY A 155 -10.17 -2.52 4.15
N LEU A 156 -9.41 -2.33 5.23
CA LEU A 156 -9.93 -2.39 6.61
C LEU A 156 -10.07 -1.02 7.27
N ASP A 157 -9.17 -0.08 6.95
CA ASP A 157 -9.10 1.23 7.61
C ASP A 157 -9.43 2.36 6.66
N TYR A 158 -10.29 3.27 7.09
CA TYR A 158 -10.63 4.49 6.36
C TYR A 158 -9.49 5.52 6.37
N PHE A 159 -9.41 6.28 5.30
CA PHE A 159 -8.63 7.51 5.26
C PHE A 159 -9.39 8.66 5.92
N GLN A 160 -8.63 9.55 6.54
CA GLN A 160 -9.15 10.76 7.16
C GLN A 160 -9.71 11.71 6.10
N PRO A 161 -10.85 12.38 6.35
CA PRO A 161 -11.43 13.32 5.39
C PRO A 161 -10.46 14.46 5.02
N VAL A 162 -10.59 14.97 3.79
CA VAL A 162 -9.87 16.19 3.37
C VAL A 162 -10.21 17.35 4.33
N GLY A 163 -9.22 18.17 4.65
CA GLY A 163 -9.35 19.27 5.61
C GLY A 163 -9.04 18.88 7.07
N THR A 164 -8.84 17.59 7.34
CA THR A 164 -8.34 17.08 8.63
C THR A 164 -6.86 16.66 8.52
N LYS A 165 -6.30 16.06 9.57
CA LYS A 165 -4.95 15.49 9.50
C LYS A 165 -4.94 14.31 8.53
N ARG A 166 -4.32 14.48 7.36
CA ARG A 166 -4.12 13.42 6.37
C ARG A 166 -3.39 12.21 6.97
N ASN A 167 -3.67 11.06 6.39
CA ASN A 167 -2.90 9.84 6.62
C ASN A 167 -1.42 10.01 6.21
N ALA A 168 -0.57 9.13 6.74
CA ALA A 168 0.84 9.09 6.40
C ALA A 168 1.04 8.66 4.93
N LEU A 169 2.20 9.00 4.39
CA LEU A 169 2.70 8.43 3.15
C LEU A 169 3.60 7.25 3.49
N ASP A 170 3.38 6.13 2.81
CA ASP A 170 4.20 4.94 2.96
C ASP A 170 5.49 5.09 2.17
N HIS A 171 6.64 4.76 2.74
CA HIS A 171 7.84 4.56 1.91
C HIS A 171 7.86 3.10 1.47
N LEU A 172 7.32 2.78 0.29
CA LEU A 172 7.33 1.40 -0.23
C LEU A 172 8.74 0.82 -0.16
N MET A 173 9.69 1.52 -0.79
CA MET A 173 11.12 1.41 -0.57
C MET A 173 11.49 2.31 0.62
N PRO A 174 11.81 1.75 1.81
CA PRO A 174 12.05 2.53 3.02
C PRO A 174 13.16 3.55 2.83
N ILE A 175 12.96 4.79 3.32
CA ILE A 175 13.97 5.86 3.23
C ILE A 175 15.30 5.50 3.91
N SER A 176 15.26 4.65 4.94
CA SER A 176 16.45 4.13 5.64
C SER A 176 17.32 3.25 4.74
N LYS A 177 16.74 2.61 3.72
CA LYS A 177 17.42 1.72 2.76
C LYS A 177 17.61 2.36 1.39
N TYR A 178 16.61 3.11 0.92
CA TYR A 178 16.54 3.66 -0.43
C TYR A 178 16.32 5.18 -0.44
N PRO A 179 17.33 5.95 -0.01
CA PRO A 179 17.20 7.39 0.21
C PRO A 179 17.05 8.21 -1.08
N PHE A 180 17.46 7.71 -2.25
CA PHE A 180 17.39 8.49 -3.50
C PHE A 180 15.98 8.58 -4.09
N VAL A 181 15.02 7.83 -3.53
CA VAL A 181 13.60 7.85 -3.91
C VAL A 181 12.70 8.37 -2.78
N SER A 182 13.28 9.12 -1.83
CA SER A 182 12.60 9.57 -0.60
C SER A 182 11.52 10.62 -0.80
N ALA A 183 11.46 11.27 -1.95
CA ALA A 183 10.49 12.33 -2.25
C ALA A 183 9.70 12.07 -3.54
N ASP A 184 9.67 10.82 -4.03
CA ASP A 184 8.92 10.44 -5.22
C ASP A 184 7.55 9.87 -4.82
N PHE A 185 6.46 10.46 -5.31
CA PHE A 185 5.11 9.99 -5.00
C PHE A 185 4.78 8.59 -5.52
N LYS A 186 5.55 8.05 -6.47
CA LYS A 186 5.45 6.63 -6.85
C LYS A 186 5.91 5.70 -5.73
N ASN A 187 6.84 6.17 -4.90
CA ASN A 187 7.33 5.50 -3.70
C ASN A 187 6.65 5.98 -2.40
N LEU A 188 5.77 6.98 -2.51
CA LEU A 188 5.06 7.61 -1.39
C LEU A 188 3.53 7.60 -1.53
N PRO A 189 2.90 6.45 -1.76
CA PRO A 189 1.43 6.35 -1.76
C PRO A 189 0.86 6.60 -0.35
N PRO A 190 -0.32 7.25 -0.23
CA PRO A 190 -1.04 7.35 1.05
C PRO A 190 -1.35 5.98 1.65
N THR A 191 -1.33 5.85 2.97
CA THR A 191 -1.54 4.55 3.64
C THR A 191 -2.18 4.70 5.02
N CYS A 192 -2.93 3.70 5.49
CA CYS A 192 -3.49 3.77 6.84
C CYS A 192 -2.40 3.60 7.91
N HIS A 193 -2.70 4.07 9.13
CA HIS A 193 -1.77 3.94 10.24
C HIS A 193 -1.41 2.47 10.52
N SER A 194 -2.38 1.57 10.45
CA SER A 194 -2.18 0.14 10.66
C SER A 194 -1.14 -0.43 9.67
N CYS A 195 -1.39 -0.29 8.36
CA CYS A 195 -0.47 -0.78 7.33
C CYS A 195 0.94 -0.18 7.46
N ASN A 196 1.05 1.12 7.67
CA ASN A 196 2.34 1.81 7.71
C ASN A 196 3.14 1.56 9.00
N SER A 197 2.49 1.76 10.14
CA SER A 197 3.15 1.95 11.42
C SER A 197 3.01 0.75 12.37
N LEU A 198 2.18 -0.23 12.04
CA LEU A 198 2.07 -1.47 12.82
C LEU A 198 2.60 -2.69 12.07
N TYR A 199 2.39 -2.75 10.76
CA TYR A 199 2.75 -3.93 9.96
C TYR A 199 4.02 -3.71 9.12
N LYS A 200 4.00 -2.77 8.17
CA LYS A 200 5.12 -2.59 7.24
C LYS A 200 6.40 -2.12 7.94
N LEU A 201 6.33 -1.04 8.70
CA LEU A 201 7.50 -0.41 9.30
C LEU A 201 8.60 -0.14 8.24
N ASP A 202 9.81 -0.64 8.47
CA ASP A 202 10.97 -0.55 7.59
C ASP A 202 11.23 -1.83 6.77
N GLN A 203 10.23 -2.72 6.68
CA GLN A 203 10.32 -3.90 5.83
C GLN A 203 10.62 -3.53 4.38
N ASP A 204 11.54 -4.32 3.80
CA ASP A 204 11.97 -4.14 2.42
C ASP A 204 10.95 -4.76 1.47
N ILE A 205 10.45 -3.96 0.52
CA ILE A 205 9.52 -4.45 -0.48
C ILE A 205 10.21 -5.14 -1.66
N LEU A 206 11.49 -4.86 -1.88
CA LEU A 206 12.26 -5.35 -3.02
C LEU A 206 13.03 -6.63 -2.72
N PHE A 207 13.35 -6.90 -1.46
CA PHE A 207 14.07 -8.09 -1.03
C PHE A 207 13.37 -8.75 0.16
N ASP A 208 13.41 -10.08 0.26
CA ASP A 208 12.98 -10.79 1.46
C ASP A 208 14.09 -10.83 2.52
N ASP A 209 13.77 -11.44 3.67
CA ASP A 209 14.71 -11.58 4.79
C ASP A 209 15.94 -12.44 4.45
N ALA A 210 15.86 -13.26 3.40
CA ALA A 210 16.99 -14.04 2.88
C ALA A 210 17.82 -13.25 1.83
N GLY A 211 17.42 -12.02 1.51
CA GLY A 211 18.07 -11.18 0.51
C GLY A 211 17.70 -11.53 -0.94
N ALA A 212 16.67 -12.37 -1.16
CA ALA A 212 16.22 -12.69 -2.51
C ALA A 212 15.33 -11.57 -3.06
N ARG A 213 15.55 -11.23 -4.33
CA ARG A 213 14.82 -10.17 -5.03
C ARG A 213 13.35 -10.59 -5.27
N ARG A 214 12.41 -9.68 -4.98
CA ARG A 214 10.96 -9.89 -5.11
C ARG A 214 10.28 -8.84 -5.98
N SER A 215 9.31 -9.24 -6.79
CA SER A 215 8.44 -8.29 -7.49
C SER A 215 7.33 -7.80 -6.55
N CYS A 216 6.99 -6.50 -6.60
CA CYS A 216 5.87 -5.92 -5.87
C CYS A 216 4.91 -5.16 -6.79
N SER A 217 3.68 -4.91 -6.34
CA SER A 217 2.68 -4.17 -7.13
C SER A 217 3.01 -2.67 -7.16
N ASP A 218 2.78 -2.03 -8.31
CA ASP A 218 2.79 -0.57 -8.43
C ASP A 218 1.49 -0.02 -7.80
N PRO A 219 1.56 0.94 -6.85
CA PRO A 219 0.37 1.55 -6.26
C PRO A 219 -0.60 2.20 -7.24
N TYR A 220 -0.11 2.66 -8.39
CA TYR A 220 -0.88 3.45 -9.36
C TYR A 220 -1.25 2.66 -10.62
N ALA A 221 -0.54 1.57 -10.92
CA ALA A 221 -0.77 0.74 -12.11
C ALA A 221 -1.15 -0.72 -11.81
N GLY A 222 -0.96 -1.17 -10.57
CA GLY A 222 -1.31 -2.51 -10.12
C GLY A 222 -0.16 -3.53 -10.25
N PRO A 223 -0.47 -4.83 -10.29
CA PRO A 223 -1.82 -5.41 -10.39
C PRO A 223 -2.67 -5.27 -9.13
N VAL A 224 -3.97 -5.54 -9.28
CA VAL A 224 -4.97 -5.57 -8.21
C VAL A 224 -5.49 -6.99 -8.01
N TYR A 225 -5.93 -7.29 -6.79
CA TYR A 225 -6.39 -8.64 -6.43
C TYR A 225 -7.78 -8.63 -5.80
N ARG A 226 -8.63 -9.57 -6.22
CA ARG A 226 -9.87 -9.89 -5.51
C ARG A 226 -9.58 -10.91 -4.43
N VAL A 227 -10.05 -10.65 -3.21
CA VAL A 227 -10.01 -11.66 -2.14
C VAL A 227 -10.98 -12.78 -2.48
N ASN A 228 -10.58 -14.02 -2.16
CA ASN A 228 -11.48 -15.16 -2.14
C ASN A 228 -11.21 -16.02 -0.89
N LEU A 229 -12.17 -16.85 -0.54
CA LEU A 229 -12.10 -17.76 0.61
C LEU A 229 -12.05 -19.25 0.17
N ASN A 230 -11.54 -19.52 -1.04
CA ASN A 230 -11.46 -20.89 -1.55
C ASN A 230 -10.52 -21.74 -0.69
N GLY A 231 -10.95 -22.95 -0.36
CA GLY A 231 -10.23 -23.86 0.55
C GLY A 231 -10.53 -23.64 2.04
N SER A 232 -11.35 -22.65 2.40
CA SER A 232 -11.85 -22.52 3.77
C SER A 232 -12.74 -23.72 4.13
N VAL A 233 -12.75 -24.10 5.41
CA VAL A 233 -13.52 -25.27 5.90
C VAL A 233 -14.41 -24.86 7.06
N PHE A 234 -15.71 -25.15 6.98
CA PHE A 234 -16.66 -24.80 8.04
C PHE A 234 -16.43 -25.66 9.29
N GLY A 235 -16.50 -25.06 10.49
CA GLY A 235 -16.45 -25.81 11.75
C GLY A 235 -15.07 -26.35 12.18
N GLU A 236 -13.97 -25.88 11.56
CA GLU A 236 -12.60 -26.29 11.88
C GLU A 236 -11.70 -25.12 12.36
N GLY A 237 -12.28 -23.95 12.56
CA GLY A 237 -11.58 -22.72 12.94
C GLY A 237 -11.54 -22.47 14.44
N ASN A 238 -11.43 -21.20 14.80
CA ASN A 238 -11.39 -20.75 16.19
C ASN A 238 -12.79 -20.81 16.84
N GLU A 239 -12.84 -21.10 18.13
CA GLU A 239 -14.08 -20.96 18.92
C GLU A 239 -14.31 -19.49 19.30
N VAL A 240 -15.44 -18.92 18.87
CA VAL A 240 -15.84 -17.54 19.15
C VAL A 240 -17.27 -17.54 19.64
N GLN A 241 -17.52 -17.00 20.84
CA GLN A 241 -18.85 -16.95 21.47
C GLN A 241 -19.55 -18.33 21.53
N GLY A 242 -18.79 -19.42 21.71
CA GLY A 242 -19.31 -20.79 21.76
C GLY A 242 -19.58 -21.43 20.39
N PHE A 243 -19.25 -20.75 19.28
CA PHE A 243 -19.32 -21.30 17.93
C PHE A 243 -17.92 -21.61 17.40
N ILE A 244 -17.74 -22.80 16.83
CA ILE A 244 -16.53 -23.11 16.06
C ILE A 244 -16.70 -22.49 14.67
N LEU A 245 -15.93 -21.43 14.40
CA LEU A 245 -16.00 -20.71 13.14
C LEU A 245 -15.33 -21.49 12.00
N PRO A 246 -15.49 -21.06 10.74
CA PRO A 246 -14.72 -21.63 9.65
C PRO A 246 -13.21 -21.45 9.83
N LYS A 247 -12.44 -22.45 9.44
CA LYS A 247 -11.01 -22.32 9.22
C LYS A 247 -10.81 -21.56 7.91
N TRP A 248 -10.49 -20.29 8.01
CA TRP A 248 -10.36 -19.41 6.86
C TRP A 248 -9.06 -19.66 6.07
N GLN A 249 -9.20 -19.79 4.76
CA GLN A 249 -8.09 -19.74 3.81
C GLN A 249 -8.28 -18.53 2.90
N ILE A 250 -7.35 -17.58 2.97
CA ILE A 250 -7.38 -16.36 2.16
C ILE A 250 -6.61 -16.58 0.86
N GLY A 251 -7.32 -16.48 -0.27
CA GLY A 251 -6.76 -16.44 -1.62
C GLY A 251 -6.81 -15.04 -2.22
N PHE A 252 -5.94 -14.81 -3.21
CA PHE A 252 -5.91 -13.58 -4.02
C PHE A 252 -6.05 -13.94 -5.49
N ASP A 253 -7.18 -13.60 -6.09
CA ASP A 253 -7.42 -13.75 -7.52
C ASP A 253 -6.89 -12.50 -8.25
N GLY A 254 -5.90 -12.68 -9.11
CA GLY A 254 -5.32 -11.62 -9.93
C GLY A 254 -4.07 -12.12 -10.66
N PRO A 255 -3.52 -11.31 -11.58
CA PRO A 255 -2.28 -11.66 -12.26
C PRO A 255 -1.08 -11.58 -11.30
N THR A 256 -0.03 -12.37 -11.59
CA THR A 256 1.26 -12.35 -10.90
C THR A 256 1.20 -12.69 -9.39
N ALA A 257 1.08 -13.98 -9.06
CA ALA A 257 0.99 -14.47 -7.69
C ALA A 257 2.14 -13.99 -6.78
N GLN A 258 3.36 -13.86 -7.29
CA GLN A 258 4.54 -13.42 -6.53
C GLN A 258 4.40 -11.98 -6.01
N GLN A 259 3.73 -11.10 -6.76
CA GLN A 259 3.44 -9.73 -6.32
C GLN A 259 2.38 -9.72 -5.20
N ALA A 260 1.44 -10.67 -5.22
CA ALA A 260 0.46 -10.85 -4.15
C ALA A 260 1.11 -11.38 -2.87
N GLU A 261 2.03 -12.34 -3.00
CA GLU A 261 2.83 -12.89 -1.89
C GLU A 261 3.71 -11.82 -1.25
N THR A 262 4.33 -10.95 -2.04
CA THR A 262 5.11 -9.83 -1.53
C THR A 262 4.23 -8.83 -0.77
N TRP A 263 3.05 -8.50 -1.32
CA TRP A 263 2.07 -7.64 -0.65
C TRP A 263 1.60 -8.26 0.68
N ASP A 264 1.34 -9.56 0.72
CA ASP A 264 0.98 -10.25 1.96
C ASP A 264 2.11 -10.27 2.97
N ALA A 265 3.32 -10.62 2.56
CA ALA A 265 4.48 -10.67 3.44
C ALA A 265 4.77 -9.33 4.11
N VAL A 266 4.68 -8.23 3.34
CA VAL A 266 5.02 -6.89 3.82
C VAL A 266 3.94 -6.28 4.72
N TYR A 267 2.66 -6.53 4.44
CA TYR A 267 1.55 -5.88 5.17
C TYR A 267 0.70 -6.83 6.01
N ASN A 268 1.08 -8.11 6.05
CA ASN A 268 0.45 -9.21 6.78
C ASN A 268 -1.06 -9.33 6.47
N ILE A 269 -1.44 -9.25 5.20
CA ILE A 269 -2.83 -9.06 4.77
C ILE A 269 -3.70 -10.26 5.13
N LYS A 270 -3.28 -11.47 4.81
CA LYS A 270 -4.09 -12.68 5.02
C LYS A 270 -4.43 -12.86 6.49
N SER A 271 -3.45 -12.77 7.38
CA SER A 271 -3.69 -12.96 8.81
C SER A 271 -4.64 -11.90 9.37
N ARG A 272 -4.52 -10.65 8.91
CA ARG A 272 -5.44 -9.57 9.27
C ARG A 272 -6.85 -9.83 8.79
N LEU A 273 -7.04 -10.30 7.56
CA LEU A 273 -8.37 -10.65 7.04
C LEU A 273 -8.98 -11.81 7.81
N VAL A 274 -8.20 -12.84 8.17
CA VAL A 274 -8.65 -13.94 9.05
C VAL A 274 -9.12 -13.40 10.40
N SER A 275 -8.34 -12.54 11.07
CA SER A 275 -8.75 -11.97 12.35
C SER A 275 -10.04 -11.14 12.27
N ASN A 276 -10.28 -10.44 11.15
CA ASN A 276 -11.52 -9.69 10.95
C ASN A 276 -12.70 -10.61 10.65
N LEU A 277 -12.51 -11.68 9.87
CA LEU A 277 -13.53 -12.70 9.67
C LEU A 277 -13.98 -13.33 10.99
N ASP A 278 -13.02 -13.72 11.84
CA ASP A 278 -13.33 -14.29 13.15
C ASP A 278 -14.06 -13.31 14.07
N ALA A 279 -13.67 -12.04 14.04
CA ALA A 279 -14.30 -11.01 14.85
C ALA A 279 -15.72 -10.66 14.39
N ASP A 280 -15.97 -10.65 13.08
CA ASP A 280 -17.18 -10.04 12.52
C ASP A 280 -18.23 -11.05 12.01
N LEU A 281 -17.85 -12.29 11.66
CA LEU A 281 -18.75 -13.24 10.98
C LEU A 281 -20.08 -13.40 11.71
N LEU A 282 -20.06 -13.63 13.03
CA LEU A 282 -21.27 -13.83 13.81
C LEU A 282 -22.17 -12.58 13.84
N SER A 283 -21.59 -11.39 13.86
CA SER A 283 -22.32 -10.13 13.78
C SER A 283 -22.99 -9.98 12.41
N TRP A 284 -22.26 -10.31 11.34
CA TRP A 284 -22.79 -10.29 9.98
C TRP A 284 -23.92 -11.29 9.78
N VAL A 285 -23.80 -12.51 10.30
CA VAL A 285 -24.86 -13.53 10.24
C VAL A 285 -26.10 -13.11 11.03
N LYS A 286 -25.93 -12.47 12.20
CA LYS A 286 -27.07 -11.86 12.93
C LYS A 286 -27.76 -10.77 12.11
N HIS A 287 -27.01 -9.93 11.41
CA HIS A 287 -27.58 -8.90 10.53
C HIS A 287 -28.34 -9.52 9.34
N PHE A 288 -27.82 -10.60 8.75
CA PHE A 288 -28.56 -11.40 7.76
C PHE A 288 -29.85 -11.96 8.33
N ALA A 289 -29.83 -12.54 9.54
CA ALA A 289 -31.00 -13.11 10.18
C ALA A 289 -32.11 -12.07 10.43
N LEU A 290 -31.74 -10.89 10.95
CA LEU A 290 -32.68 -9.77 11.14
C LEU A 290 -33.28 -9.29 9.81
N TRP A 291 -32.45 -9.17 8.77
CA TRP A 291 -32.94 -8.86 7.43
C TRP A 291 -33.90 -9.93 6.91
N PHE A 292 -33.58 -11.20 7.11
CA PHE A 292 -34.39 -12.33 6.65
C PHE A 292 -35.78 -12.32 7.30
N VAL A 293 -35.86 -12.19 8.63
CA VAL A 293 -37.14 -12.12 9.34
C VAL A 293 -37.98 -10.93 8.86
N LYS A 294 -37.33 -9.79 8.61
CA LYS A 294 -38.01 -8.57 8.15
C LYS A 294 -38.53 -8.67 6.71
N GLU A 295 -37.73 -9.20 5.79
CA GLU A 295 -37.99 -9.12 4.34
C GLU A 295 -38.55 -10.42 3.74
N VAL A 296 -38.35 -11.56 4.40
CA VAL A 296 -38.81 -12.90 3.98
C VAL A 296 -39.86 -13.45 4.94
N GLY A 297 -39.69 -13.23 6.24
CA GLY A 297 -40.61 -13.67 7.30
C GLY A 297 -40.06 -14.81 8.17
N ALA A 298 -40.60 -14.95 9.38
CA ALA A 298 -40.26 -16.01 10.34
C ALA A 298 -40.91 -17.36 9.99
N GLY A 299 -40.50 -18.43 10.69
CA GLY A 299 -41.07 -19.78 10.54
C GLY A 299 -40.69 -20.49 9.23
N LYS A 300 -39.54 -20.12 8.66
CA LYS A 300 -38.99 -20.68 7.43
C LYS A 300 -38.10 -21.88 7.71
N SER A 301 -38.04 -22.82 6.77
CA SER A 301 -37.16 -23.99 6.84
C SER A 301 -35.68 -23.61 6.69
N PRO A 302 -34.73 -24.44 7.16
CA PRO A 302 -33.30 -24.25 6.89
C PRO A 302 -32.95 -24.12 5.41
N GLU A 303 -33.66 -24.85 4.53
CA GLU A 303 -33.54 -24.72 3.07
C GLU A 303 -33.92 -23.33 2.58
N GLU A 304 -35.09 -22.82 2.97
CA GLU A 304 -35.56 -21.49 2.57
C GLU A 304 -34.62 -20.38 3.09
N VAL A 305 -34.01 -20.56 4.27
CA VAL A 305 -33.00 -19.63 4.79
C VAL A 305 -31.77 -19.59 3.90
N ALA A 306 -31.23 -20.75 3.52
CA ALA A 306 -30.06 -20.83 2.66
C ALA A 306 -30.33 -20.31 1.23
N GLU A 307 -31.52 -20.57 0.68
CA GLU A 307 -31.94 -20.08 -0.64
C GLU A 307 -32.00 -18.54 -0.73
N ALA A 308 -32.10 -17.83 0.40
CA ALA A 308 -32.07 -16.37 0.44
C ALA A 308 -30.65 -15.76 0.40
N LEU A 309 -29.59 -16.56 0.60
CA LEU A 309 -28.21 -16.07 0.63
C LEU A 309 -27.80 -15.32 -0.66
N PRO A 310 -28.06 -15.83 -1.88
CA PRO A 310 -27.73 -15.09 -3.11
C PRO A 310 -28.41 -13.72 -3.17
N ARG A 311 -29.70 -13.65 -2.82
CA ARG A 311 -30.46 -12.39 -2.77
C ARG A 311 -29.85 -11.40 -1.77
N TYR A 312 -29.40 -11.87 -0.62
CA TYR A 312 -28.74 -11.03 0.38
C TYR A 312 -27.40 -10.49 -0.10
N ILE A 313 -26.58 -11.37 -0.71
CA ILE A 313 -25.27 -11.00 -1.25
C ILE A 313 -25.41 -9.93 -2.34
N GLU A 314 -26.36 -10.09 -3.25
CA GLU A 314 -26.51 -9.21 -4.41
C GLU A 314 -27.23 -7.90 -4.10
N ASN A 315 -28.21 -7.90 -3.17
CA ASN A 315 -29.09 -6.75 -2.97
C ASN A 315 -28.87 -6.00 -1.65
N VAL A 316 -28.12 -6.56 -0.70
CA VAL A 316 -27.98 -5.99 0.65
C VAL A 316 -26.53 -5.66 0.98
N ILE A 317 -25.60 -6.55 0.64
CA ILE A 317 -24.17 -6.27 0.79
C ILE A 317 -23.77 -5.28 -0.31
N GLN A 318 -23.18 -4.14 0.06
CA GLN A 318 -22.77 -3.13 -0.92
C GLN A 318 -21.58 -3.60 -1.78
N ASP A 319 -21.54 -3.20 -3.05
CA ASP A 319 -20.48 -3.57 -4.00
C ASP A 319 -19.16 -2.79 -3.83
N ASN A 320 -18.87 -2.30 -2.62
CA ASN A 320 -17.71 -1.46 -2.34
C ASN A 320 -16.85 -2.00 -1.17
N PHE A 321 -15.97 -1.16 -0.64
CA PHE A 321 -15.12 -1.50 0.51
C PHE A 321 -15.66 -0.96 1.84
N GLU A 322 -16.79 -0.26 1.84
CA GLU A 322 -17.40 0.25 3.07
C GLU A 322 -17.93 -0.91 3.92
N ASP A 323 -17.89 -0.78 5.26
CA ASP A 323 -18.27 -1.87 6.18
C ASP A 323 -17.58 -3.22 5.87
N ARG A 324 -16.38 -3.18 5.28
CA ARG A 324 -15.64 -4.38 4.84
C ARG A 324 -16.48 -5.25 3.89
N ALA A 325 -17.37 -4.65 3.10
CA ALA A 325 -18.33 -5.37 2.29
C ALA A 325 -17.69 -6.36 1.30
N PHE A 326 -16.51 -6.03 0.76
CA PHE A 326 -15.71 -6.96 -0.05
C PHE A 326 -15.41 -8.31 0.66
N LEU A 327 -15.12 -8.28 1.96
CA LEU A 327 -14.79 -9.47 2.76
C LEU A 327 -16.07 -10.17 3.24
N LYS A 328 -17.07 -9.39 3.67
CA LYS A 328 -18.40 -9.88 4.05
C LYS A 328 -19.07 -10.63 2.91
N ALA A 329 -19.04 -10.09 1.70
CA ALA A 329 -19.58 -10.74 0.51
C ALA A 329 -18.90 -12.10 0.26
N GLU A 330 -17.57 -12.18 0.38
CA GLU A 330 -16.85 -13.45 0.24
C GLU A 330 -17.19 -14.45 1.36
N ALA A 331 -17.39 -14.00 2.60
CA ALA A 331 -17.82 -14.84 3.72
C ALA A 331 -19.22 -15.45 3.46
N PHE A 332 -20.17 -14.66 2.98
CA PHE A 332 -21.51 -15.17 2.62
C PHE A 332 -21.49 -16.03 1.36
N ARG A 333 -20.65 -15.73 0.36
CA ARG A 333 -20.43 -16.62 -0.79
C ARG A 333 -19.85 -17.96 -0.35
N PHE A 334 -18.93 -17.97 0.62
CA PHE A 334 -18.45 -19.19 1.24
C PHE A 334 -19.59 -19.95 1.92
N LEU A 335 -20.37 -19.32 2.80
CA LEU A 335 -21.52 -19.97 3.45
C LEU A 335 -22.50 -20.57 2.43
N ASN A 336 -22.85 -19.82 1.38
CA ASN A 336 -23.73 -20.29 0.31
C ASN A 336 -23.20 -21.55 -0.39
N ARG A 337 -21.90 -21.59 -0.71
CA ARG A 337 -21.26 -22.79 -1.28
C ARG A 337 -21.24 -23.94 -0.27
N SER A 338 -21.03 -23.66 1.00
CA SER A 338 -20.98 -24.69 2.03
C SER A 338 -22.36 -25.29 2.33
N CYS A 339 -23.45 -24.52 2.19
CA CYS A 339 -24.83 -25.04 2.32
C CYS A 339 -25.19 -26.10 1.27
N VAL A 340 -24.50 -26.14 0.12
CA VAL A 340 -24.72 -27.15 -0.93
C VAL A 340 -23.74 -28.33 -0.84
N ASP A 341 -22.88 -28.37 0.19
CA ASP A 341 -21.97 -29.49 0.42
C ASP A 341 -22.76 -30.77 0.77
N PRO A 342 -22.49 -31.90 0.10
CA PRO A 342 -23.27 -33.13 0.29
C PRO A 342 -23.05 -33.81 1.65
N ILE A 343 -21.99 -33.46 2.38
CA ILE A 343 -21.64 -34.06 3.66
C ILE A 343 -22.15 -33.17 4.80
N ASN A 344 -21.76 -31.90 4.79
CA ASN A 344 -21.99 -30.98 5.91
C ASN A 344 -23.08 -29.93 5.63
N GLY A 345 -23.62 -29.85 4.41
CA GLY A 345 -24.52 -28.77 3.99
C GLY A 345 -25.77 -28.65 4.86
N SER A 346 -26.36 -29.76 5.31
CA SER A 346 -27.53 -29.74 6.20
C SER A 346 -27.21 -29.10 7.55
N GLU A 347 -26.07 -29.42 8.16
CA GLU A 347 -25.66 -28.84 9.46
C GLU A 347 -25.43 -27.33 9.35
N ILE A 348 -24.90 -26.87 8.21
CA ILE A 348 -24.63 -25.45 7.98
C ILE A 348 -25.94 -24.67 7.75
N LYS A 349 -26.91 -25.27 7.06
CA LYS A 349 -28.26 -24.69 6.94
C LYS A 349 -28.94 -24.57 8.30
N GLU A 350 -28.88 -25.63 9.12
CA GLU A 350 -29.41 -25.62 10.49
C GLU A 350 -28.71 -24.56 11.35
N TRP A 351 -27.39 -24.42 11.22
CA TRP A 351 -26.64 -23.39 11.91
C TRP A 351 -27.12 -21.98 11.54
N LEU A 352 -27.29 -21.67 10.25
CA LEU A 352 -27.83 -20.39 9.79
C LEU A 352 -29.27 -20.16 10.26
N TRP A 353 -30.10 -21.19 10.14
CA TRP A 353 -31.50 -21.17 10.58
C TRP A 353 -31.63 -20.85 12.06
N GLY A 354 -30.75 -21.39 12.91
CA GLY A 354 -30.73 -21.07 14.33
C GLY A 354 -30.59 -19.57 14.61
N PHE A 355 -29.83 -18.81 13.80
CA PHE A 355 -29.77 -17.35 13.96
C PHE A 355 -31.08 -16.66 13.56
N VAL A 356 -31.79 -17.19 12.56
CA VAL A 356 -33.09 -16.68 12.09
C VAL A 356 -34.20 -16.97 13.10
N GLU A 357 -34.27 -18.20 13.62
CA GLU A 357 -35.29 -18.65 14.57
C GLU A 357 -35.30 -17.81 15.85
N TYR A 358 -34.11 -17.39 16.30
CA TYR A 358 -33.94 -16.57 17.50
C TYR A 358 -33.69 -15.09 17.21
N ALA A 359 -33.87 -14.62 15.97
CA ALA A 359 -33.79 -13.20 15.64
C ALA A 359 -35.06 -12.47 16.13
N VAL A 360 -34.87 -11.50 17.03
CA VAL A 360 -35.94 -10.64 17.60
C VAL A 360 -35.76 -9.21 17.14
#